data_AF-W6Y6M6-F1
#
_entry.id   AF-W6Y6M6-F1
#
_cell.length_a   1.000
_cell.length_b   1.000
_cell.length_c   1.000
_cell.angle_alpha   90.00
_cell.angle_beta   90.00
_cell.angle_gamma   90.00
#
_symmetry.space_group_name_H-M   'P 1'
#
loop_
_entity.id
_entity.type
_entity.pdbx_description
1 polymer ?
#
loop_
_entity_poly.entity_id
_entity_poly.type
_entity_poly.pdbx_seq_one_letter_code
_entity_poly.pdbx_strand_id
1 'polypeptide(L)'
;MAIAGDENQELADRSVPLVDNYIDLPEEDPQESVQHANVVSFCDRATEGVYEFIKNAIIGYSKTIKSPDEQSLIHHFLRFFDEEIQKIIQNNVHAAGDNALSWKVADECYKEAISPSGILNADRYFNDVKNSLPRRRADSVSGNQDHVFNNKRKREWIDSWVTILNRAPSGLTLFYPRTSNDIDLTNPKTIPPYLFRVFDMKSSGNNDEEVMASSIHASQVRTSGVNDLLGMEDVKATRLLSYHIDHKWRRKLKNADINICMVQTSQFPQRQFVRDIELLKKYLPIAKDLEEEVEKGFRRRLYQPDFYNGEYFSQGVLNHAGRSCVVSLEQLEDAGIFKLYPALENPRDDYGVIRNALKVLGLRREWSNEQTTTENDVPDALSIARKCFPGFNEYDVACILLAFKHRELSDGLELTTNRAPSWANKLVEVNRYWQILETRRHLREDLGREVYLQHDIYKVTGRSSPELVTFLDDYV
;
A
#
# COMPACT_ATOMS: atom_id res chain seq x y z
N MET A 1 16.44 -2.30 -13.42
CA MET A 1 16.57 -2.75 -14.81
C MET A 1 16.94 -1.55 -15.67
N ALA A 2 18.17 -1.56 -16.16
CA ALA A 2 18.54 -1.02 -17.46
C ALA A 2 19.49 -2.06 -18.07
N ILE A 3 19.31 -2.39 -19.35
CA ILE A 3 20.33 -3.01 -20.17
C ILE A 3 20.96 -1.85 -20.93
N ALA A 4 22.21 -1.53 -20.60
CA ALA A 4 23.17 -0.87 -21.49
C ALA A 4 24.42 -1.76 -21.35
N GLY A 5 24.95 -2.37 -22.41
CA GLY A 5 25.32 -1.64 -23.61
C GLY A 5 26.57 -0.84 -23.24
N ASP A 6 27.68 -1.56 -23.20
CA ASP A 6 29.04 -1.04 -23.03
C ASP A 6 29.29 0.07 -24.06
N GLU A 7 29.79 1.23 -23.63
CA GLU A 7 30.76 2.09 -24.33
C GLU A 7 30.92 3.47 -23.65
N ASN A 8 32.11 3.65 -23.05
CA ASN A 8 32.97 4.83 -23.01
C ASN A 8 32.46 6.22 -22.53
N GLN A 9 33.04 6.63 -21.39
CA GLN A 9 33.75 7.90 -21.14
C GLN A 9 33.41 9.14 -22.00
N GLU A 10 32.99 10.23 -21.35
CA GLU A 10 33.82 11.45 -21.22
C GLU A 10 33.24 12.49 -20.23
N LEU A 11 34.16 13.25 -19.64
CA LEU A 11 34.00 14.32 -18.66
C LEU A 11 33.28 15.56 -19.22
N ALA A 12 32.56 16.27 -18.36
CA ALA A 12 32.58 17.74 -18.35
C ALA A 12 32.04 18.32 -17.04
N ASP A 13 32.98 18.82 -16.24
CA ASP A 13 32.79 19.90 -15.27
C ASP A 13 32.04 21.09 -15.89
N ARG A 14 31.16 21.73 -15.12
CA ARG A 14 30.91 23.19 -15.22
C ARG A 14 30.19 23.72 -13.98
N SER A 15 30.98 24.38 -13.15
CA SER A 15 30.61 25.35 -12.14
C SER A 15 30.00 26.61 -12.76
N VAL A 16 29.00 27.19 -12.09
CA VAL A 16 28.52 28.56 -12.32
C VAL A 16 28.37 29.26 -10.96
N PRO A 17 28.78 30.54 -10.80
CA PRO A 17 28.87 31.20 -9.51
C PRO A 17 27.55 31.85 -9.08
N LEU A 18 27.35 31.85 -7.76
CA LEU A 18 26.40 32.68 -7.02
C LEU A 18 26.71 34.18 -7.21
N VAL A 19 25.68 34.98 -7.48
CA VAL A 19 25.73 36.44 -7.36
C VAL A 19 24.62 36.85 -6.40
N ASP A 20 25.04 37.24 -5.19
CA ASP A 20 24.25 37.97 -4.23
C ASP A 20 23.90 39.35 -4.79
N ASN A 21 22.66 39.79 -4.61
CA ASN A 21 22.34 41.22 -4.55
C ASN A 21 21.16 41.42 -3.59
N TYR A 22 21.50 41.87 -2.39
CA TYR A 22 20.64 42.54 -1.42
C TYR A 22 20.16 43.87 -2.00
N ILE A 23 18.84 44.12 -1.97
CA ILE A 23 18.27 45.47 -2.00
C ILE A 23 17.22 45.54 -0.88
N ASP A 24 17.48 46.40 0.09
CA ASP A 24 16.57 46.80 1.17
C ASP A 24 15.59 47.90 0.72
N LEU A 25 14.50 48.01 1.49
CA LEU A 25 13.50 49.09 1.68
C LEU A 25 12.10 48.81 1.10
N PRO A 26 11.02 49.34 1.71
CA PRO A 26 10.65 49.35 3.14
C PRO A 26 9.22 48.81 3.38
N GLU A 27 8.90 48.52 4.65
CA GLU A 27 7.56 48.18 5.14
C GLU A 27 6.53 49.30 4.85
N GLU A 28 5.50 49.00 4.05
CA GLU A 28 4.13 49.50 4.26
C GLU A 28 3.14 48.43 3.79
N ASP A 29 2.27 48.02 4.71
CA ASP A 29 1.32 46.92 4.59
C ASP A 29 -0.02 47.40 4.00
N PRO A 30 -0.40 46.88 2.82
CA PRO A 30 -1.79 46.54 2.58
C PRO A 30 -1.90 45.17 1.89
N GLN A 31 -1.39 44.09 2.51
CA GLN A 31 -1.32 42.77 1.86
C GLN A 31 -2.40 41.74 2.24
N GLU A 32 -3.23 41.95 3.27
CA GLU A 32 -4.21 40.92 3.66
C GLU A 32 -5.37 40.74 2.66
N SER A 33 -5.82 41.78 1.94
CA SER A 33 -6.93 41.66 0.98
C SER A 33 -6.49 41.19 -0.42
N VAL A 34 -5.25 41.49 -0.81
CA VAL A 34 -4.69 41.13 -2.12
C VAL A 34 -4.14 39.70 -2.11
N GLN A 35 -3.58 39.24 -0.99
CA GLN A 35 -3.16 37.83 -0.85
C GLN A 35 -4.36 36.89 -0.88
N HIS A 36 -5.49 37.24 -0.23
CA HIS A 36 -6.70 36.41 -0.27
C HIS A 36 -7.31 36.33 -1.68
N ALA A 37 -7.35 37.44 -2.43
CA ALA A 37 -7.85 37.45 -3.81
C ALA A 37 -6.93 36.68 -4.78
N ASN A 38 -5.62 36.75 -4.59
CA ASN A 38 -4.64 36.03 -5.41
C ASN A 38 -4.65 34.52 -5.13
N VAL A 39 -4.84 34.10 -3.87
CA VAL A 39 -4.98 32.69 -3.49
C VAL A 39 -6.28 32.10 -4.03
N VAL A 40 -7.41 32.83 -3.93
CA VAL A 40 -8.70 32.39 -4.52
C VAL A 40 -8.60 32.27 -6.04
N SER A 41 -8.01 33.28 -6.71
CA SER A 41 -7.78 33.27 -8.17
C SER A 41 -6.82 32.16 -8.64
N PHE A 42 -5.90 31.73 -7.79
CA PHE A 42 -4.99 30.63 -8.08
C PHE A 42 -5.69 29.27 -7.91
N CYS A 43 -6.42 29.07 -6.81
CA CYS A 43 -7.23 27.87 -6.59
C CYS A 43 -8.24 27.65 -7.72
N ASP A 44 -8.92 28.69 -8.19
CA ASP A 44 -9.90 28.61 -9.28
C ASP A 44 -9.28 28.24 -10.64
N ARG A 45 -8.01 28.61 -10.87
CA ARG A 45 -7.30 28.23 -12.11
C ARG A 45 -6.76 26.80 -12.05
N ALA A 46 -6.29 26.37 -10.87
CA ALA A 46 -5.81 25.01 -10.66
C ALA A 46 -6.96 23.98 -10.75
N THR A 47 -8.13 24.29 -10.17
CA THR A 47 -9.33 23.45 -10.26
C THR A 47 -9.79 23.25 -11.70
N GLU A 48 -9.89 24.35 -12.46
CA GLU A 48 -10.31 24.32 -13.87
C GLU A 48 -9.33 23.53 -14.73
N GLY A 49 -8.02 23.74 -14.55
CA GLY A 49 -6.98 23.01 -15.29
C GLY A 49 -7.03 21.50 -15.06
N VAL A 50 -7.27 21.07 -13.81
CA VAL A 50 -7.38 19.65 -13.46
C VAL A 50 -8.68 19.03 -13.98
N TYR A 51 -9.78 19.75 -13.87
CA TYR A 51 -11.07 19.31 -14.40
C TYR A 51 -10.99 19.10 -15.92
N GLU A 52 -10.43 20.07 -16.65
CA GLU A 52 -10.23 19.95 -18.10
C GLU A 52 -9.25 18.83 -18.46
N PHE A 53 -8.19 18.60 -17.67
CA PHE A 53 -7.34 17.42 -17.84
C PHE A 53 -8.13 16.11 -17.73
N ILE A 54 -8.94 15.94 -16.68
CA ILE A 54 -9.75 14.73 -16.44
C ILE A 54 -10.73 14.53 -17.58
N LYS A 55 -11.48 15.57 -17.94
CA LYS A 55 -12.45 15.55 -19.02
C LYS A 55 -11.81 15.18 -20.35
N ASN A 56 -10.69 15.80 -20.71
CA ASN A 56 -9.97 15.48 -21.95
C ASN A 56 -9.40 14.05 -21.93
N ALA A 57 -8.95 13.56 -20.78
CA ALA A 57 -8.47 12.20 -20.64
C ALA A 57 -9.61 11.16 -20.77
N ILE A 58 -10.78 11.42 -20.19
CA ILE A 58 -11.99 10.59 -20.34
C ILE A 58 -12.47 10.57 -21.80
N ILE A 59 -12.53 11.73 -22.44
CA ILE A 59 -12.88 11.85 -23.87
C ILE A 59 -11.84 11.12 -24.74
N GLY A 60 -10.57 11.22 -24.39
CA GLY A 60 -9.50 10.48 -25.05
C GLY A 60 -9.65 8.96 -24.88
N TYR A 61 -10.06 8.50 -23.69
CA TYR A 61 -10.36 7.10 -23.43
C TYR A 61 -11.57 6.61 -24.22
N SER A 62 -12.68 7.38 -24.24
CA SER A 62 -13.90 6.96 -24.95
C SER A 62 -13.64 6.68 -26.42
N LYS A 63 -12.77 7.44 -27.09
CA LYS A 63 -12.34 7.19 -28.48
C LYS A 63 -11.67 5.83 -28.72
N THR A 64 -11.19 5.16 -27.68
CA THR A 64 -10.57 3.82 -27.75
C THR A 64 -11.60 2.68 -27.68
N ILE A 65 -12.81 2.97 -27.20
CA ILE A 65 -13.91 2.01 -27.08
C ILE A 65 -14.49 1.72 -28.46
N LYS A 66 -14.66 0.45 -28.83
CA LYS A 66 -15.14 0.07 -30.18
C LYS A 66 -16.64 0.33 -30.37
N SER A 67 -17.44 0.25 -29.31
CA SER A 67 -18.90 0.37 -29.38
C SER A 67 -19.36 1.83 -29.21
N PRO A 68 -20.07 2.42 -30.20
CA PRO A 68 -20.60 3.79 -30.09
C PRO A 68 -21.53 4.00 -28.89
N ASP A 69 -22.33 2.99 -28.52
CA ASP A 69 -23.23 3.07 -27.37
C ASP A 69 -22.46 3.14 -26.04
N GLU A 70 -21.32 2.46 -25.96
CA GLU A 70 -20.44 2.49 -24.79
C GLU A 70 -19.68 3.82 -24.70
N GLN A 71 -19.25 4.37 -25.86
CA GLN A 71 -18.68 5.73 -25.92
C GLN A 71 -19.65 6.76 -25.37
N SER A 72 -20.90 6.77 -25.88
CA SER A 72 -21.93 7.71 -25.43
C SER A 72 -22.22 7.58 -23.94
N LEU A 73 -22.17 6.36 -23.39
CA LEU A 73 -22.40 6.14 -21.97
C LEU A 73 -21.31 6.73 -21.08
N ILE A 74 -20.04 6.63 -21.48
CA ILE A 74 -18.95 7.30 -20.74
C ILE A 74 -19.17 8.81 -20.67
N HIS A 75 -19.66 9.42 -21.76
CA HIS A 75 -20.03 10.84 -21.75
C HIS A 75 -21.23 11.12 -20.84
N HIS A 76 -22.21 10.21 -20.74
CA HIS A 76 -23.31 10.34 -19.78
C HIS A 76 -22.84 10.23 -18.34
N PHE A 77 -21.92 9.32 -18.01
CA PHE A 77 -21.34 9.25 -16.67
C PHE A 77 -20.60 10.54 -16.32
N LEU A 78 -19.76 11.05 -17.22
CA LEU A 78 -19.04 12.30 -16.99
C LEU A 78 -19.99 13.47 -16.72
N ARG A 79 -21.10 13.57 -17.46
CA ARG A 79 -22.13 14.60 -17.22
C ARG A 79 -22.91 14.38 -15.94
N PHE A 80 -23.23 13.14 -15.60
CA PHE A 80 -24.01 12.80 -14.41
C PHE A 80 -23.22 13.06 -13.13
N PHE A 81 -21.91 12.80 -13.13
CA PHE A 81 -21.04 12.94 -11.97
C PHE A 81 -20.22 14.25 -11.96
N ASP A 82 -20.60 15.23 -12.77
CA ASP A 82 -19.84 16.47 -12.94
C ASP A 82 -19.60 17.20 -11.61
N GLU A 83 -20.68 17.43 -10.85
CA GLU A 83 -20.62 18.11 -9.56
C GLU A 83 -19.79 17.33 -8.53
N GLU A 84 -19.92 16.01 -8.50
CA GLU A 84 -19.12 15.15 -7.61
C GLU A 84 -17.63 15.19 -7.94
N ILE A 85 -17.26 15.18 -9.22
CA ILE A 85 -15.86 15.31 -9.65
C ILE A 85 -15.31 16.68 -9.23
N GLN A 86 -16.07 17.76 -9.42
CA GLN A 86 -15.66 19.09 -8.99
C GLN A 86 -15.46 19.19 -7.46
N LYS A 87 -16.35 18.57 -6.67
CA LYS A 87 -16.19 18.48 -5.21
C LYS A 87 -14.91 17.75 -4.82
N ILE A 88 -14.58 16.63 -5.49
CA ILE A 88 -13.32 15.91 -5.24
C ILE A 88 -12.12 16.79 -5.56
N ILE A 89 -12.14 17.53 -6.67
CA ILE A 89 -11.06 18.46 -7.04
C ILE A 89 -10.87 19.52 -5.93
N GLN A 90 -11.95 20.20 -5.54
CA GLN A 90 -11.92 21.24 -4.51
C GLN A 90 -11.34 20.72 -3.19
N ASN A 91 -11.71 19.51 -2.76
CA ASN A 91 -11.21 18.90 -1.53
C ASN A 91 -9.70 18.59 -1.58
N ASN A 92 -9.11 18.45 -2.78
CA ASN A 92 -7.71 18.05 -2.95
C ASN A 92 -6.77 19.21 -3.30
N VAL A 93 -7.30 20.37 -3.73
CA VAL A 93 -6.51 21.54 -4.16
C VAL A 93 -5.60 22.06 -3.04
N HIS A 94 -6.07 22.06 -1.80
CA HIS A 94 -5.29 22.53 -0.65
C HIS A 94 -4.23 21.53 -0.17
N ALA A 95 -4.29 20.27 -0.62
CA ALA A 95 -3.45 19.17 -0.12
C ALA A 95 -2.32 18.78 -1.10
N ALA A 96 -2.18 19.45 -2.24
CA ALA A 96 -1.26 19.05 -3.30
C ALA A 96 -0.56 20.25 -3.93
N GLY A 97 0.75 20.14 -4.19
CA GLY A 97 1.40 21.02 -5.16
C GLY A 97 0.89 20.73 -6.58
N ASP A 98 0.94 21.73 -7.46
CA ASP A 98 0.33 21.71 -8.81
C ASP A 98 0.63 20.43 -9.62
N ASN A 99 1.86 19.92 -9.56
CA ASN A 99 2.30 18.74 -10.30
C ASN A 99 1.73 17.41 -9.78
N ALA A 100 1.22 17.38 -8.54
CA ALA A 100 0.65 16.19 -7.92
C ALA A 100 -0.88 16.18 -7.92
N LEU A 101 -1.53 17.32 -8.18
CA LEU A 101 -2.97 17.47 -8.03
C LEU A 101 -3.75 16.55 -8.99
N SER A 102 -3.33 16.44 -10.26
CA SER A 102 -4.05 15.63 -11.26
C SER A 102 -4.11 14.13 -10.91
N TRP A 103 -3.01 13.53 -10.46
CA TRP A 103 -3.02 12.11 -10.11
C TRP A 103 -3.70 11.85 -8.76
N LYS A 104 -3.60 12.77 -7.78
CA LYS A 104 -4.33 12.66 -6.51
C LYS A 104 -5.84 12.70 -6.72
N VAL A 105 -6.32 13.64 -7.55
CA VAL A 105 -7.74 13.69 -7.91
C VAL A 105 -8.15 12.41 -8.66
N ALA A 106 -7.35 11.94 -9.61
CA ALA A 106 -7.65 10.69 -10.30
C ALA A 106 -7.65 9.46 -9.36
N ASP A 107 -6.79 9.44 -8.33
CA ASP A 107 -6.74 8.40 -7.29
C ASP A 107 -8.03 8.40 -6.46
N GLU A 108 -8.45 9.57 -5.98
CA GLU A 108 -9.71 9.73 -5.25
C GLU A 108 -10.93 9.39 -6.11
N CYS A 109 -10.98 9.87 -7.36
CA CYS A 109 -12.06 9.50 -8.28
C CYS A 109 -12.12 7.98 -8.53
N TYR A 110 -10.98 7.31 -8.66
CA TYR A 110 -10.92 5.87 -8.79
C TYR A 110 -11.46 5.15 -7.54
N LYS A 111 -11.04 5.58 -6.34
CA LYS A 111 -11.54 5.03 -5.06
C LYS A 111 -13.06 5.17 -4.93
N GLU A 112 -13.59 6.33 -5.28
CA GLU A 112 -15.03 6.60 -5.27
C GLU A 112 -15.79 5.81 -6.34
N ALA A 113 -15.17 5.54 -7.50
CA ALA A 113 -15.82 4.78 -8.57
C ALA A 113 -15.92 3.27 -8.27
N ILE A 114 -14.93 2.70 -7.57
CA ILE A 114 -14.91 1.26 -7.23
C ILE A 114 -15.66 0.94 -5.93
N SER A 115 -15.76 1.89 -5.00
CA SER A 115 -16.43 1.69 -3.72
C SER A 115 -17.94 1.52 -3.89
N PRO A 116 -18.59 0.49 -3.30
CA PRO A 116 -20.05 0.32 -3.36
C PRO A 116 -20.84 1.52 -2.82
N SER A 117 -20.26 2.25 -1.86
CA SER A 117 -20.84 3.45 -1.26
C SER A 117 -20.28 4.75 -1.83
N GLY A 118 -19.42 4.67 -2.85
CA GLY A 118 -18.71 5.82 -3.38
C GLY A 118 -19.60 6.75 -4.20
N ILE A 119 -19.30 8.03 -4.17
CA ILE A 119 -20.08 9.06 -4.85
C ILE A 119 -19.96 8.96 -6.38
N LEU A 120 -18.89 8.36 -6.90
CA LEU A 120 -18.73 8.13 -8.34
C LEU A 120 -19.16 6.71 -8.77
N ASN A 121 -19.82 5.96 -7.89
CA ASN A 121 -20.25 4.61 -8.21
C ASN A 121 -21.35 4.61 -9.29
N ALA A 122 -21.10 3.90 -10.39
CA ALA A 122 -22.00 3.82 -11.54
C ALA A 122 -23.40 3.25 -11.23
N ASP A 123 -23.60 2.51 -10.13
CA ASP A 123 -24.93 2.11 -9.66
C ASP A 123 -25.82 3.31 -9.35
N ARG A 124 -25.25 4.45 -8.90
CA ARG A 124 -26.02 5.67 -8.69
C ARG A 124 -26.70 6.14 -9.98
N TYR A 125 -25.96 6.14 -11.09
CA TYR A 125 -26.50 6.48 -12.41
C TYR A 125 -27.59 5.49 -12.85
N PHE A 126 -27.33 4.18 -12.74
CA PHE A 126 -28.32 3.18 -13.17
C PHE A 126 -29.60 3.21 -12.33
N ASN A 127 -29.49 3.46 -11.03
CA ASN A 127 -30.64 3.63 -10.14
C ASN A 127 -31.43 4.89 -10.49
N ASP A 128 -30.76 6.00 -10.80
CA ASP A 128 -31.41 7.25 -11.23
C ASP A 128 -32.17 7.09 -12.56
N VAL A 129 -31.54 6.46 -13.56
CA VAL A 129 -32.19 6.14 -14.84
C VAL A 129 -33.40 5.23 -14.66
N LYS A 130 -33.30 4.24 -13.76
CA LYS A 130 -34.43 3.33 -13.47
C LYS A 130 -35.60 4.05 -12.79
N ASN A 131 -35.30 4.98 -11.88
CA ASN A 131 -36.31 5.73 -11.13
C ASN A 131 -36.97 6.84 -11.96
N SER A 132 -36.29 7.34 -13.00
CA SER A 132 -36.80 8.38 -13.90
C SER A 132 -37.65 7.85 -15.06
N LEU A 133 -37.67 6.53 -15.32
CA LEU A 133 -38.47 5.92 -16.37
C LEU A 133 -39.93 5.64 -15.94
N PRO A 134 -40.95 5.94 -16.77
CA PRO A 134 -42.35 5.62 -16.47
C PRO A 134 -42.60 4.11 -16.31
N ARG A 135 -43.27 3.70 -15.24
CA ARG A 135 -43.56 2.30 -14.81
C ARG A 135 -44.12 1.33 -15.86
N ARG A 136 -44.53 1.77 -17.06
CA ARG A 136 -45.22 0.93 -18.07
C ARG A 136 -44.32 0.05 -18.95
N ARG A 137 -43.02 -0.02 -18.70
CA ARG A 137 -42.08 -0.93 -19.41
C ARG A 137 -41.20 -1.77 -18.49
N ALA A 138 -41.63 -2.01 -17.25
CA ALA A 138 -40.81 -2.71 -16.25
C ALA A 138 -40.87 -4.24 -16.32
N ASP A 139 -41.84 -4.82 -17.05
CA ASP A 139 -42.17 -6.25 -16.90
C ASP A 139 -41.72 -7.17 -18.05
N SER A 140 -40.87 -6.73 -18.99
CA SER A 140 -40.60 -7.54 -20.20
C SER A 140 -39.18 -7.53 -20.75
N VAL A 141 -38.15 -7.41 -19.91
CA VAL A 141 -36.78 -7.79 -20.32
C VAL A 141 -36.08 -8.54 -19.18
N SER A 142 -35.50 -9.67 -19.54
CA SER A 142 -34.77 -10.63 -18.69
C SER A 142 -33.80 -9.96 -17.72
N GLY A 143 -34.08 -10.04 -16.41
CA GLY A 143 -33.24 -9.46 -15.35
C GLY A 143 -31.79 -9.94 -15.32
N ASN A 144 -31.46 -11.06 -15.99
CA ASN A 144 -30.08 -11.54 -16.10
C ASN A 144 -29.29 -10.82 -17.21
N GLN A 145 -29.93 -10.38 -18.30
CA GLN A 145 -29.24 -9.66 -19.39
C GLN A 145 -28.90 -8.23 -18.99
N ASP A 146 -29.82 -7.54 -18.30
CA ASP A 146 -29.60 -6.18 -17.80
C ASP A 146 -28.46 -6.12 -16.77
N HIS A 147 -28.36 -7.14 -15.90
CA HIS A 147 -27.31 -7.21 -14.89
C HIS A 147 -25.91 -7.41 -15.51
N VAL A 148 -25.78 -8.34 -16.47
CA VAL A 148 -24.51 -8.57 -17.19
C VAL A 148 -24.10 -7.33 -17.98
N PHE A 149 -25.05 -6.68 -18.63
CA PHE A 149 -24.82 -5.47 -19.41
C PHE A 149 -24.40 -4.27 -18.55
N ASN A 150 -25.07 -4.06 -17.41
CA ASN A 150 -24.69 -3.01 -16.45
C ASN A 150 -23.30 -3.28 -15.87
N ASN A 151 -22.95 -4.52 -15.54
CA ASN A 151 -21.62 -4.85 -15.03
C ASN A 151 -20.50 -4.56 -16.03
N LYS A 152 -20.73 -4.82 -17.33
CA LYS A 152 -19.78 -4.42 -18.38
C LYS A 152 -19.59 -2.91 -18.40
N ARG A 153 -20.69 -2.15 -18.34
CA ARG A 153 -20.66 -0.67 -18.36
C ARG A 153 -20.01 -0.05 -17.12
N LYS A 154 -20.25 -0.63 -15.94
CA LYS A 154 -19.54 -0.26 -14.70
C LYS A 154 -18.03 -0.44 -14.86
N ARG A 155 -17.61 -1.55 -15.48
CA ARG A 155 -16.20 -1.82 -15.76
C ARG A 155 -15.61 -0.74 -16.67
N GLU A 156 -16.27 -0.36 -17.75
CA GLU A 156 -15.78 0.72 -18.63
C GLU A 156 -15.58 2.06 -17.89
N TRP A 157 -16.47 2.38 -16.94
CA TRP A 157 -16.30 3.57 -16.10
C TRP A 157 -15.04 3.47 -15.23
N ILE A 158 -14.80 2.33 -14.58
CA ILE A 158 -13.59 2.07 -13.79
C ILE A 158 -12.33 2.07 -14.66
N ASP A 159 -12.39 1.45 -15.84
CA ASP A 159 -11.27 1.35 -16.80
C ASP A 159 -10.82 2.74 -17.30
N SER A 160 -11.77 3.68 -17.41
CA SER A 160 -11.46 5.08 -17.73
C SER A 160 -10.56 5.71 -16.66
N TRP A 161 -10.88 5.54 -15.38
CA TRP A 161 -10.08 6.06 -14.26
C TRP A 161 -8.70 5.42 -14.17
N VAL A 162 -8.62 4.11 -14.38
CA VAL A 162 -7.33 3.39 -14.44
C VAL A 162 -6.46 3.92 -15.58
N THR A 163 -7.06 4.22 -16.73
CA THR A 163 -6.34 4.81 -17.87
C THR A 163 -5.83 6.22 -17.55
N ILE A 164 -6.62 7.03 -16.86
CA ILE A 164 -6.23 8.38 -16.43
C ILE A 164 -5.06 8.31 -15.45
N LEU A 165 -5.17 7.46 -14.43
CA LEU A 165 -4.11 7.23 -13.44
C LEU A 165 -2.79 6.82 -14.09
N ASN A 166 -2.83 5.87 -15.02
CA ASN A 166 -1.64 5.41 -15.74
C ASN A 166 -1.02 6.47 -16.66
N ARG A 167 -1.78 7.50 -17.07
CA ARG A 167 -1.32 8.59 -17.94
C ARG A 167 -0.92 9.86 -17.19
N ALA A 168 -1.40 10.03 -15.96
CA ALA A 168 -1.09 11.20 -15.15
C ALA A 168 0.42 11.27 -14.88
N PRO A 169 1.04 12.46 -14.96
CA PRO A 169 2.42 12.66 -14.50
C PRO A 169 2.55 12.22 -13.03
N SER A 170 3.55 11.39 -12.73
CA SER A 170 3.73 10.79 -11.39
C SER A 170 2.52 9.95 -10.91
N GLY A 171 1.67 9.53 -11.84
CA GLY A 171 0.50 8.72 -11.58
C GLY A 171 0.84 7.31 -11.12
N LEU A 172 -0.10 6.73 -10.39
CA LEU A 172 0.01 5.37 -9.86
C LEU A 172 -0.14 4.34 -10.99
N THR A 173 0.63 3.27 -10.90
CA THR A 173 0.44 2.09 -11.75
C THR A 173 -0.25 1.01 -10.92
N LEU A 174 -1.49 0.68 -11.29
CA LEU A 174 -2.29 -0.34 -10.64
C LEU A 174 -2.13 -1.69 -11.34
N PHE A 175 -2.16 -2.77 -10.57
CA PHE A 175 -2.30 -4.12 -11.12
C PHE A 175 -3.73 -4.31 -11.64
N TYR A 176 -3.96 -4.03 -12.91
CA TYR A 176 -5.30 -4.04 -13.48
C TYR A 176 -5.43 -5.14 -14.54
N PRO A 177 -5.99 -6.32 -14.18
CA PRO A 177 -6.15 -7.42 -15.12
C PRO A 177 -7.04 -6.99 -16.29
N ARG A 178 -6.54 -7.16 -17.52
CA ARG A 178 -7.28 -6.80 -18.75
C ARG A 178 -8.40 -7.80 -19.05
N THR A 179 -8.29 -9.02 -18.53
CA THR A 179 -9.30 -10.08 -18.68
C THR A 179 -9.67 -10.65 -17.32
N SER A 180 -10.90 -11.18 -17.20
CA SER A 180 -11.37 -11.82 -15.95
C SER A 180 -10.57 -13.07 -15.56
N ASN A 181 -9.76 -13.61 -16.47
CA ASN A 181 -9.02 -14.85 -16.27
C ASN A 181 -7.61 -14.62 -15.73
N ASP A 182 -7.15 -13.36 -15.64
CA ASP A 182 -5.77 -13.04 -15.30
C ASP A 182 -5.45 -13.35 -13.83
N ILE A 183 -6.06 -12.64 -12.86
CA ILE A 183 -6.00 -12.89 -11.41
C ILE A 183 -7.22 -12.19 -10.78
N ASP A 184 -7.90 -12.82 -9.82
CA ASP A 184 -8.89 -12.10 -9.00
C ASP A 184 -8.22 -11.22 -7.94
N LEU A 185 -8.05 -9.95 -8.28
CA LEU A 185 -7.53 -8.90 -7.39
C LEU A 185 -8.63 -8.07 -6.73
N THR A 186 -9.89 -8.51 -6.84
CA THR A 186 -11.05 -7.75 -6.35
C THR A 186 -11.31 -7.94 -4.87
N ASN A 187 -10.68 -8.92 -4.21
CA ASN A 187 -10.89 -9.18 -2.80
C ASN A 187 -9.95 -8.32 -1.92
N PRO A 188 -10.46 -7.31 -1.19
CA PRO A 188 -9.62 -6.46 -0.34
C PRO A 188 -9.03 -7.21 0.86
N LYS A 189 -9.58 -8.38 1.25
CA LYS A 189 -9.06 -9.22 2.34
C LYS A 189 -7.79 -10.00 1.97
N THR A 190 -7.19 -9.69 0.83
CA THR A 190 -5.96 -10.34 0.34
C THR A 190 -4.69 -9.59 0.71
N ILE A 191 -4.81 -8.38 1.24
CA ILE A 191 -3.69 -7.50 1.60
C ILE A 191 -3.73 -7.26 3.12
N PRO A 192 -2.59 -7.38 3.84
CA PRO A 192 -2.52 -7.06 5.26
C PRO A 192 -2.73 -5.55 5.48
N PRO A 193 -3.16 -5.11 6.67
CA PRO A 193 -3.33 -3.67 6.98
C PRO A 193 -2.04 -2.86 6.81
N TYR A 194 -0.89 -3.51 7.02
CA TYR A 194 0.42 -2.89 6.93
C TYR A 194 1.36 -3.71 6.06
N LEU A 195 2.20 -3.01 5.29
CA LEU A 195 3.31 -3.60 4.54
C LEU A 195 4.61 -2.87 4.88
N PHE A 196 5.71 -3.62 4.80
CA PHE A 196 7.05 -3.12 5.08
C PHE A 196 7.94 -3.28 3.84
N ARG A 197 8.81 -2.30 3.61
CA ARG A 197 9.88 -2.36 2.62
C ARG A 197 11.20 -2.00 3.28
N VAL A 198 12.20 -2.86 3.12
CA VAL A 198 13.57 -2.56 3.52
C VAL A 198 14.31 -2.00 2.30
N PHE A 199 15.05 -0.90 2.48
CA PHE A 199 15.86 -0.30 1.42
C PHE A 199 17.11 0.40 1.99
N ASP A 200 18.05 0.70 1.10
CA ASP A 200 19.30 1.40 1.38
C ASP A 200 19.70 2.25 0.15
N MET A 201 20.76 3.06 0.27
CA MET A 201 21.26 3.91 -0.83
C MET A 201 21.67 3.14 -2.12
N LYS A 202 21.85 1.82 -2.05
CA LYS A 202 22.21 0.93 -3.15
C LYS A 202 21.04 0.08 -3.62
N SER A 203 19.86 0.24 -3.02
CA SER A 203 18.62 -0.38 -3.48
C SER A 203 18.27 0.15 -4.86
N SER A 204 17.80 -0.72 -5.74
CA SER A 204 17.47 -0.32 -7.10
C SER A 204 16.27 0.62 -7.15
N GLY A 205 16.29 1.58 -8.08
CA GLY A 205 15.21 2.55 -8.25
C GLY A 205 15.35 3.77 -7.34
N ASN A 206 14.34 4.62 -7.31
CA ASN A 206 14.28 5.71 -6.34
C ASN A 206 13.60 5.21 -5.07
N ASN A 207 14.19 5.47 -3.91
CA ASN A 207 13.68 5.05 -2.62
C ASN A 207 13.98 6.17 -1.62
N ASP A 208 12.99 6.97 -1.29
CA ASP A 208 13.12 8.10 -0.36
C ASP A 208 11.94 8.15 0.62
N GLU A 209 11.77 9.26 1.33
CA GLU A 209 10.72 9.46 2.35
C GLU A 209 9.31 9.66 1.76
N GLU A 210 9.22 9.97 0.47
CA GLU A 210 7.97 10.32 -0.21
C GLU A 210 7.60 9.36 -1.34
N VAL A 211 8.59 8.73 -1.97
CA VAL A 211 8.46 7.98 -3.21
C VAL A 211 9.31 6.71 -3.22
N MET A 212 8.64 5.62 -3.59
CA MET A 212 9.29 4.38 -4.04
C MET A 212 9.02 4.17 -5.52
N ALA A 213 10.05 4.26 -6.36
CA ALA A 213 9.92 4.10 -7.80
C ALA A 213 10.81 2.97 -8.31
N SER A 214 10.28 2.17 -9.23
CA SER A 214 11.09 1.20 -9.95
C SER A 214 12.22 1.90 -10.73
N SER A 215 13.37 1.24 -10.87
CA SER A 215 14.47 1.72 -11.72
C SER A 215 14.09 2.12 -13.15
N ILE A 216 13.09 1.46 -13.77
CA ILE A 216 12.59 1.83 -15.09
C ILE A 216 11.92 3.21 -15.03
N HIS A 217 11.09 3.45 -14.01
CA HIS A 217 10.45 4.74 -13.81
C HIS A 217 11.48 5.84 -13.47
N ALA A 218 12.46 5.54 -12.62
CA ALA A 218 13.50 6.49 -12.23
C ALA A 218 14.38 6.95 -13.42
N SER A 219 14.55 6.11 -14.44
CA SER A 219 15.37 6.41 -15.62
C SER A 219 14.75 7.39 -16.64
N GLN A 220 13.55 7.92 -16.38
CA GLN A 220 12.84 8.95 -17.19
C GLN A 220 12.59 8.63 -18.68
N VAL A 221 13.03 7.49 -19.22
CA VAL A 221 12.73 7.07 -20.60
C VAL A 221 11.26 6.65 -20.69
N ARG A 222 10.36 7.62 -20.87
CA ARG A 222 8.94 7.38 -21.16
C ARG A 222 8.76 6.94 -22.61
N THR A 223 9.30 5.77 -22.97
CA THR A 223 8.89 5.08 -24.21
C THR A 223 7.48 4.54 -23.99
N SER A 224 6.48 5.25 -24.52
CA SER A 224 5.11 4.78 -24.78
C SER A 224 4.51 3.78 -23.78
N GLY A 225 3.81 4.29 -22.76
CA GLY A 225 2.93 3.51 -21.88
C GLY A 225 3.65 2.72 -20.79
N VAL A 226 3.38 3.07 -19.52
CA VAL A 226 3.77 2.22 -18.39
C VAL A 226 2.98 0.92 -18.50
N ASN A 227 3.65 -0.17 -18.88
CA ASN A 227 3.01 -1.47 -18.92
C ASN A 227 2.98 -2.05 -17.50
N ASP A 228 1.79 -2.08 -16.90
CA ASP A 228 1.47 -3.00 -15.81
C ASP A 228 2.01 -4.40 -16.16
N LEU A 229 2.65 -5.07 -15.21
CA LEU A 229 3.13 -6.45 -15.32
C LEU A 229 2.05 -7.39 -15.89
N LEU A 230 0.77 -7.20 -15.52
CA LEU A 230 -0.34 -8.00 -16.03
C LEU A 230 -0.75 -7.65 -17.46
N GLY A 231 -0.39 -6.45 -17.94
CA GLY A 231 -0.60 -6.00 -19.32
C GLY A 231 0.61 -6.19 -20.24
N MET A 232 1.72 -6.70 -19.70
CA MET A 232 2.97 -7.02 -20.41
C MET A 232 2.89 -8.41 -21.07
N GLU A 233 3.72 -8.65 -22.09
CA GLU A 233 3.94 -9.99 -22.64
C GLU A 233 4.36 -10.99 -21.54
N ASP A 234 3.70 -12.16 -21.50
CA ASP A 234 3.84 -13.14 -20.42
C ASP A 234 5.28 -13.63 -20.22
N VAL A 235 6.03 -13.88 -21.30
CA VAL A 235 7.43 -14.29 -21.22
C VAL A 235 8.28 -13.20 -20.56
N LYS A 236 8.05 -11.94 -20.92
CA LYS A 236 8.77 -10.80 -20.36
C LYS A 236 8.43 -10.60 -18.88
N ALA A 237 7.15 -10.69 -18.51
CA ALA A 237 6.69 -10.62 -17.12
C ALA A 237 7.29 -11.76 -16.28
N THR A 238 7.31 -12.99 -16.81
CA THR A 238 7.88 -14.17 -16.14
C THR A 238 9.37 -14.01 -15.85
N ARG A 239 10.14 -13.51 -16.83
CA ARG A 239 11.58 -13.23 -16.64
C ARG A 239 11.84 -12.13 -15.59
N LEU A 240 11.03 -11.08 -15.57
CA LEU A 240 11.12 -10.03 -14.56
C LEU A 240 10.87 -10.57 -13.14
N LEU A 241 9.86 -11.43 -12.99
CA LEU A 241 9.59 -12.09 -11.71
C LEU A 241 10.71 -13.03 -11.29
N SER A 242 11.22 -13.87 -12.20
CA SER A 242 12.34 -14.77 -11.89
C SER A 242 13.57 -14.00 -11.44
N TYR A 243 13.90 -12.91 -12.16
CA TYR A 243 14.98 -12.02 -11.79
C TYR A 243 14.78 -11.50 -10.36
N HIS A 244 13.62 -10.92 -10.04
CA HIS A 244 13.35 -10.43 -8.68
C HIS A 244 13.56 -11.50 -7.60
N ILE A 245 13.09 -12.73 -7.84
CA ILE A 245 13.16 -13.84 -6.87
C ILE A 245 14.59 -14.31 -6.62
N ASP A 246 15.41 -14.40 -7.68
CA ASP A 246 16.74 -15.00 -7.65
C ASP A 246 17.86 -14.03 -7.32
N HIS A 247 17.57 -12.72 -7.26
CA HIS A 247 18.59 -11.71 -6.97
C HIS A 247 19.10 -11.79 -5.53
N LYS A 248 20.34 -12.29 -5.42
CA LYS A 248 21.06 -12.41 -4.16
C LYS A 248 21.68 -11.07 -3.77
N TRP A 249 21.05 -10.37 -2.83
CA TRP A 249 21.68 -9.23 -2.16
C TRP A 249 22.74 -9.75 -1.17
N ARG A 250 24.02 -9.54 -1.49
CA ARG A 250 25.14 -9.76 -0.58
C ARG A 250 25.90 -8.46 -0.39
N ARG A 251 25.60 -7.70 0.66
CA ARG A 251 26.35 -6.49 0.97
C ARG A 251 26.51 -6.31 2.48
N LYS A 252 27.66 -5.78 2.87
CA LYS A 252 27.88 -5.20 4.19
C LYS A 252 27.41 -3.75 4.12
N LEU A 253 26.46 -3.39 4.97
CA LEU A 253 25.92 -2.04 5.12
C LEU A 253 26.06 -1.65 6.58
N LYS A 254 26.12 -0.34 6.87
CA LYS A 254 25.98 0.16 8.24
C LYS A 254 24.49 0.20 8.59
N ASN A 255 24.16 0.10 9.88
CA ASN A 255 22.77 0.09 10.34
C ASN A 255 22.03 1.40 9.97
N ALA A 256 22.71 2.54 10.07
CA ALA A 256 22.19 3.85 9.65
C ALA A 256 21.80 3.93 8.16
N ASP A 257 22.38 3.07 7.31
CA ASP A 257 22.11 3.06 5.88
C ASP A 257 20.91 2.17 5.51
N ILE A 258 20.37 1.39 6.47
CA ILE A 258 19.26 0.46 6.26
C ILE A 258 17.98 1.12 6.78
N ASN A 259 17.04 1.37 5.87
CA ASN A 259 15.76 1.97 6.17
C ASN A 259 14.62 0.97 6.02
N ILE A 260 13.60 1.11 6.86
CA ILE A 260 12.34 0.38 6.84
C ILE A 260 11.23 1.39 6.60
N CYS A 261 10.55 1.26 5.46
CA CYS A 261 9.33 1.99 5.14
C CYS A 261 8.12 1.12 5.52
N MET A 262 7.27 1.61 6.41
CA MET A 262 5.98 1.03 6.75
C MET A 262 4.87 1.83 6.07
N VAL A 263 3.92 1.14 5.43
CA VAL A 263 2.76 1.76 4.78
C VAL A 263 1.45 1.19 5.32
N GLN A 264 0.43 2.03 5.45
CA GLN A 264 -0.94 1.58 5.75
C GLN A 264 -1.70 1.33 4.46
N THR A 265 -1.98 0.07 4.15
CA THR A 265 -2.47 -0.35 2.83
C THR A 265 -3.86 0.18 2.50
N SER A 266 -4.69 0.46 3.52
CA SER A 266 -6.01 1.07 3.34
C SER A 266 -5.97 2.51 2.82
N GLN A 267 -4.81 3.18 2.86
CA GLN A 267 -4.63 4.54 2.33
C GLN A 267 -4.22 4.55 0.85
N PHE A 268 -4.10 3.37 0.23
CA PHE A 268 -3.74 3.19 -1.18
C PHE A 268 -4.95 2.67 -1.96
N PRO A 269 -5.05 3.00 -3.26
CA PRO A 269 -6.12 2.46 -4.09
C PRO A 269 -6.07 0.93 -4.15
N GLN A 270 -7.25 0.33 -4.33
CA GLN A 270 -7.32 -1.09 -4.58
C GLN A 270 -6.44 -1.47 -5.79
N ARG A 271 -5.80 -2.63 -5.71
CA ARG A 271 -4.85 -3.14 -6.72
C ARG A 271 -3.53 -2.37 -6.83
N GLN A 272 -3.22 -1.47 -5.89
CA GLN A 272 -1.87 -0.90 -5.77
C GLN A 272 -0.83 -1.98 -5.39
N PHE A 273 -1.24 -2.95 -4.59
CA PHE A 273 -0.40 -4.05 -4.13
C PHE A 273 -0.93 -5.39 -4.62
N VAL A 274 -0.03 -6.28 -5.00
CA VAL A 274 -0.33 -7.68 -5.34
C VAL A 274 0.60 -8.59 -4.58
N ARG A 275 0.03 -9.64 -3.98
CA ARG A 275 0.80 -10.68 -3.32
C ARG A 275 1.61 -11.48 -4.33
N ASP A 276 2.87 -11.73 -4.01
CA ASP A 276 3.81 -12.48 -4.86
C ASP A 276 3.25 -13.82 -5.36
N ILE A 277 2.66 -14.62 -4.47
CA ILE A 277 2.10 -15.95 -4.79
C ILE A 277 1.10 -15.90 -5.92
N GLU A 278 0.28 -14.86 -6.01
CA GLU A 278 -0.74 -14.78 -7.06
C GLU A 278 -0.08 -14.59 -8.44
N LEU A 279 0.98 -13.77 -8.51
CA LEU A 279 1.80 -13.62 -9.72
C LEU A 279 2.57 -14.92 -10.03
N LEU A 280 3.19 -15.54 -9.02
CA LEU A 280 3.94 -16.77 -9.20
C LEU A 280 3.05 -17.90 -9.73
N LYS A 281 1.82 -18.04 -9.23
CA LYS A 281 0.84 -19.02 -9.75
C LYS A 281 0.47 -18.71 -11.20
N LYS A 282 0.19 -17.45 -11.53
CA LYS A 282 -0.16 -17.03 -12.90
C LYS A 282 0.94 -17.39 -13.89
N TYR A 283 2.19 -17.08 -13.54
CA TYR A 283 3.32 -17.21 -14.46
C TYR A 283 4.06 -18.55 -14.36
N LEU A 284 3.71 -19.43 -13.41
CA LEU A 284 4.32 -20.77 -13.28
C LEU A 284 4.21 -21.63 -14.56
N PRO A 285 3.07 -21.68 -15.29
CA PRO A 285 3.00 -22.42 -16.55
C PRO A 285 4.03 -21.92 -17.58
N ILE A 286 4.21 -20.60 -17.69
CA ILE A 286 5.17 -19.99 -18.60
C ILE A 286 6.60 -20.25 -18.14
N ALA A 287 6.87 -20.20 -16.83
CA ALA A 287 8.17 -20.51 -16.25
C ALA A 287 8.65 -21.92 -16.60
N LYS A 288 7.73 -22.92 -16.63
CA LYS A 288 8.02 -24.31 -17.04
C LYS A 288 8.54 -24.41 -18.47
N ASP A 289 8.00 -23.57 -19.36
CA ASP A 289 8.30 -23.60 -20.78
C ASP A 289 9.54 -22.75 -21.15
N LEU A 290 10.05 -21.95 -20.21
CA LEU A 290 11.21 -21.09 -20.44
C LEU A 290 12.53 -21.79 -20.11
N GLU A 291 12.84 -21.97 -18.82
CA GLU A 291 14.14 -22.47 -18.34
C GLU A 291 13.97 -23.20 -17.01
N GLU A 292 14.70 -24.31 -16.81
CA GLU A 292 14.59 -25.15 -15.60
C GLU A 292 14.88 -24.36 -14.30
N GLU A 293 15.84 -23.43 -14.34
CA GLU A 293 16.19 -22.61 -13.17
C GLU A 293 15.10 -21.59 -12.81
N VAL A 294 14.43 -21.02 -13.82
CA VAL A 294 13.29 -20.11 -13.63
C VAL A 294 12.14 -20.85 -12.95
N GLU A 295 11.81 -22.05 -13.44
CA GLU A 295 10.81 -22.90 -12.80
C GLU A 295 11.18 -23.26 -11.35
N LYS A 296 12.44 -23.66 -11.11
CA LYS A 296 12.93 -23.99 -9.77
C LYS A 296 12.77 -22.82 -8.80
N GLY A 297 13.11 -21.60 -9.22
CA GLY A 297 12.92 -20.38 -8.41
C GLY A 297 11.46 -20.19 -7.99
N PHE A 298 10.53 -20.33 -8.94
CA PHE A 298 9.09 -20.23 -8.69
C PHE A 298 8.59 -21.31 -7.73
N ARG A 299 8.93 -22.58 -8.00
CA ARG A 299 8.53 -23.72 -7.17
C ARG A 299 9.07 -23.59 -5.75
N ARG A 300 10.30 -23.11 -5.58
CA ARG A 300 10.89 -22.87 -4.25
C ARG A 300 10.03 -21.89 -3.45
N ARG A 301 9.66 -20.74 -4.02
CA ARG A 301 8.83 -19.74 -3.33
C ARG A 301 7.38 -20.20 -3.10
N LEU A 302 6.81 -20.99 -4.01
CA LEU A 302 5.43 -21.46 -3.91
C LEU A 302 5.25 -22.60 -2.90
N TYR A 303 6.18 -23.57 -2.91
CA TYR A 303 6.01 -24.87 -2.25
C TYR A 303 6.96 -25.14 -1.10
N GLN A 304 7.99 -24.31 -0.86
CA GLN A 304 8.85 -24.44 0.31
C GLN A 304 8.52 -23.31 1.31
N PRO A 305 7.74 -23.58 2.37
CA PRO A 305 7.31 -22.56 3.32
C PRO A 305 8.47 -21.77 3.95
N ASP A 306 9.60 -22.45 4.19
CA ASP A 306 10.83 -21.87 4.75
C ASP A 306 11.42 -20.75 3.86
N PHE A 307 11.13 -20.74 2.56
CA PHE A 307 11.60 -19.73 1.61
C PHE A 307 10.51 -18.76 1.19
N TYR A 308 9.33 -18.84 1.82
CA TYR A 308 8.25 -17.89 1.60
C TYR A 308 8.42 -16.68 2.53
N ASN A 309 8.54 -15.49 1.96
CA ASN A 309 8.79 -14.25 2.72
C ASN A 309 7.54 -13.39 2.92
N GLY A 310 6.39 -13.75 2.34
CA GLY A 310 5.20 -12.90 2.42
C GLY A 310 5.27 -11.65 1.54
N GLU A 311 5.97 -11.70 0.40
CA GLU A 311 6.26 -10.50 -0.40
C GLU A 311 5.01 -9.96 -1.13
N TYR A 312 4.96 -8.63 -1.25
CA TYR A 312 3.98 -7.91 -2.06
C TYR A 312 4.70 -7.00 -3.04
N PHE A 313 4.15 -6.90 -4.25
CA PHE A 313 4.64 -6.02 -5.29
C PHE A 313 3.77 -4.78 -5.38
N SER A 314 4.42 -3.66 -5.66
CA SER A 314 3.82 -2.44 -6.24
C SER A 314 4.46 -2.20 -7.62
N GLN A 315 3.85 -1.35 -8.46
CA GLN A 315 4.34 -1.06 -9.80
C GLN A 315 4.59 0.41 -10.04
N GLY A 316 5.48 0.70 -10.98
CA GLY A 316 5.76 2.06 -11.43
C GLY A 316 6.32 2.90 -10.29
N VAL A 317 5.45 3.78 -9.76
CA VAL A 317 5.70 4.66 -8.63
C VAL A 317 4.66 4.40 -7.56
N LEU A 318 5.14 4.24 -6.33
CA LEU A 318 4.35 4.29 -5.12
C LEU A 318 4.66 5.61 -4.43
N ASN A 319 3.76 6.59 -4.57
CA ASN A 319 3.82 7.81 -3.77
C ASN A 319 3.29 7.49 -2.37
N HIS A 320 4.11 7.64 -1.34
CA HIS A 320 3.78 7.29 0.04
C HIS A 320 3.94 8.45 1.03
N ALA A 321 4.18 9.67 0.52
CA ALA A 321 4.16 10.90 1.32
C ALA A 321 2.85 11.00 2.11
N GLY A 322 2.96 11.23 3.42
CA GLY A 322 1.81 11.32 4.34
C GLY A 322 1.03 10.01 4.56
N ARG A 323 1.46 8.89 3.95
CA ARG A 323 0.80 7.57 4.04
C ARG A 323 1.74 6.46 4.54
N SER A 324 2.90 6.86 5.05
CA SER A 324 3.99 5.97 5.44
C SER A 324 4.83 6.58 6.55
N CYS A 325 5.67 5.74 7.13
CA CYS A 325 6.76 6.14 7.99
C CYS A 325 8.03 5.43 7.54
N VAL A 326 9.14 6.17 7.47
CA VAL A 326 10.47 5.63 7.19
C VAL A 326 11.30 5.74 8.46
N VAL A 327 11.91 4.64 8.87
CA VAL A 327 12.78 4.57 10.05
C VAL A 327 14.05 3.80 9.72
N SER A 328 15.20 4.27 10.21
CA SER A 328 16.47 3.54 10.05
C SER A 328 16.56 2.37 11.03
N LEU A 329 17.40 1.38 10.72
CA LEU A 329 17.68 0.29 11.65
C LEU A 329 18.32 0.82 12.93
N GLU A 330 19.19 1.82 12.84
CA GLU A 330 19.79 2.49 14.00
C GLU A 330 18.71 3.12 14.92
N GLN A 331 17.69 3.77 14.37
CA GLN A 331 16.59 4.32 15.18
C GLN A 331 15.78 3.23 15.89
N LEU A 332 15.61 2.06 15.26
CA LEU A 332 14.98 0.90 15.93
C LEU A 332 15.87 0.33 17.04
N GLU A 333 17.19 0.32 16.83
CA GLU A 333 18.18 -0.06 17.84
C GLU A 333 18.10 0.86 19.06
N ASP A 334 18.15 2.18 18.84
CA ASP A 334 18.02 3.20 19.87
C ASP A 334 16.67 3.17 20.60
N ALA A 335 15.60 2.77 19.89
CA ALA A 335 14.29 2.60 20.49
C ALA A 335 14.15 1.32 21.33
N GLY A 336 15.14 0.41 21.25
CA GLY A 336 15.22 -0.78 22.11
C GLY A 336 14.83 -2.09 21.43
N ILE A 337 14.89 -2.21 20.10
CA ILE A 337 14.53 -3.48 19.43
C ILE A 337 15.38 -4.66 19.91
N PHE A 338 16.67 -4.45 20.22
CA PHE A 338 17.54 -5.48 20.79
C PHE A 338 17.31 -5.73 22.28
N LYS A 339 16.73 -4.77 23.01
CA LYS A 339 16.26 -5.02 24.38
C LYS A 339 15.07 -5.99 24.35
N LEU A 340 14.13 -5.77 23.43
CA LEU A 340 12.96 -6.62 23.27
C LEU A 340 13.32 -7.99 22.66
N TYR A 341 14.28 -8.01 21.74
CA TYR A 341 14.76 -9.22 21.05
C TYR A 341 16.29 -9.29 20.97
N PRO A 342 16.99 -9.68 22.06
CA PRO A 342 18.46 -9.74 22.08
C PRO A 342 19.04 -10.65 21.00
N ALA A 343 18.32 -11.70 20.60
CA ALA A 343 18.76 -12.65 19.57
C ALA A 343 18.89 -12.03 18.15
N LEU A 344 18.39 -10.80 17.94
CA LEU A 344 18.56 -10.04 16.69
C LEU A 344 19.88 -9.27 16.62
N GLU A 345 20.52 -8.97 17.76
CA GLU A 345 21.76 -8.17 17.81
C GLU A 345 22.92 -8.85 17.08
N ASN A 346 22.98 -10.19 17.13
CA ASN A 346 23.97 -10.96 16.39
C ASN A 346 23.38 -11.50 15.08
N PRO A 347 23.76 -10.94 13.92
CA PRO A 347 23.23 -11.37 12.61
C PRO A 347 23.84 -12.69 12.12
N ARG A 348 24.81 -13.25 12.86
CA ARG A 348 25.42 -14.53 12.50
C ARG A 348 24.49 -15.68 12.84
N ASP A 349 24.44 -16.64 11.94
CA ASP A 349 23.81 -17.94 12.19
C ASP A 349 24.69 -18.84 13.08
N ASP A 350 24.20 -20.05 13.33
CA ASP A 350 24.85 -21.06 14.18
C ASP A 350 26.25 -21.48 13.70
N TYR A 351 26.61 -21.16 12.45
CA TYR A 351 27.93 -21.43 11.86
C TYR A 351 28.84 -20.19 11.87
N GLY A 352 28.41 -19.09 12.51
CA GLY A 352 29.14 -17.84 12.54
C GLY A 352 29.09 -17.05 11.23
N VAL A 353 28.23 -17.43 10.28
CA VAL A 353 28.12 -16.78 8.96
C VAL A 353 26.90 -15.87 8.93
N ILE A 354 27.02 -14.71 8.27
CA ILE A 354 25.88 -13.81 8.07
C ILE A 354 25.03 -14.40 6.92
N ARG A 355 23.98 -15.15 7.29
CA ARG A 355 22.95 -15.66 6.37
C ARG A 355 21.58 -15.32 6.96
N ASN A 356 21.14 -14.07 6.77
CA ASN A 356 19.91 -13.53 7.37
C ASN A 356 18.69 -14.45 7.20
N ALA A 357 18.47 -15.00 6.01
CA ALA A 357 17.36 -15.93 5.77
C ALA A 357 17.44 -17.20 6.64
N LEU A 358 18.64 -17.79 6.80
CA LEU A 358 18.82 -18.97 7.66
C LEU A 358 18.76 -18.61 9.15
N LYS A 359 19.29 -17.44 9.56
CA LYS A 359 19.17 -16.93 10.92
C LYS A 359 17.70 -16.71 11.30
N VAL A 360 16.92 -16.06 10.44
CA VAL A 360 15.48 -15.86 10.62
C VAL A 360 14.74 -17.20 10.70
N LEU A 361 15.13 -18.20 9.90
CA LEU A 361 14.56 -19.54 10.01
C LEU A 361 14.85 -20.21 11.37
N GLY A 362 16.07 -20.06 11.88
CA GLY A 362 16.43 -20.51 13.23
C GLY A 362 15.57 -19.83 14.30
N LEU A 363 15.47 -18.50 14.25
CA LEU A 363 14.66 -17.72 15.18
C LEU A 363 13.18 -18.11 15.11
N ARG A 364 12.60 -18.28 13.92
CA ARG A 364 11.20 -18.72 13.77
C ARG A 364 10.96 -20.08 14.44
N ARG A 365 11.90 -21.02 14.34
CA ARG A 365 11.79 -22.32 15.01
C ARG A 365 11.86 -22.18 16.52
N GLU A 366 12.81 -21.40 17.03
CA GLU A 366 12.97 -21.14 18.47
C GLU A 366 11.75 -20.43 19.06
N TRP A 367 11.24 -19.42 18.37
CA TRP A 367 10.12 -18.58 18.76
C TRP A 367 8.74 -19.19 18.44
N SER A 368 8.71 -20.45 17.98
CA SER A 368 7.46 -21.19 17.77
C SER A 368 6.93 -21.84 19.04
N ASN A 369 7.81 -22.16 19.98
CA ASN A 369 7.41 -22.63 21.31
C ASN A 369 6.82 -21.48 22.10
N GLU A 370 5.78 -21.77 22.87
CA GLU A 370 5.14 -20.80 23.76
C GLU A 370 6.15 -20.22 24.76
N GLN A 371 6.11 -18.90 24.94
CA GLN A 371 6.99 -18.13 25.79
C GLN A 371 6.16 -17.20 26.67
N THR A 372 6.61 -16.97 27.88
CA THR A 372 6.00 -16.00 28.79
C THR A 372 6.28 -14.58 28.31
N THR A 373 5.32 -13.67 28.56
CA THR A 373 5.52 -12.24 28.32
C THR A 373 6.05 -11.60 29.60
N THR A 374 7.15 -10.85 29.51
CA THR A 374 7.70 -10.15 30.68
C THR A 374 6.95 -8.84 30.94
N GLU A 375 7.08 -8.28 32.15
CA GLU A 375 6.48 -6.98 32.49
C GLU A 375 6.96 -5.83 31.59
N ASN A 376 8.15 -5.98 30.99
CA ASN A 376 8.76 -4.96 30.13
C ASN A 376 8.43 -5.15 28.64
N ASP A 377 8.04 -6.35 28.20
CA ASP A 377 7.88 -6.64 26.77
C ASP A 377 6.83 -5.74 26.11
N VAL A 378 5.67 -5.56 26.75
CA VAL A 378 4.57 -4.72 26.23
C VAL A 378 4.94 -3.23 26.26
N PRO A 379 5.43 -2.67 27.39
CA PRO A 379 5.93 -1.28 27.42
C PRO A 379 7.04 -1.01 26.40
N ASP A 380 7.99 -1.93 26.22
CA ASP A 380 9.08 -1.79 25.26
C ASP A 380 8.55 -1.79 23.82
N ALA A 381 7.64 -2.71 23.47
CA ALA A 381 7.01 -2.73 22.15
C ALA A 381 6.21 -1.45 21.85
N LEU A 382 5.47 -0.93 22.83
CA LEU A 382 4.74 0.35 22.70
C LEU A 382 5.70 1.55 22.58
N SER A 383 6.81 1.54 23.32
CA SER A 383 7.86 2.56 23.21
C SER A 383 8.47 2.58 21.81
N ILE A 384 8.80 1.41 21.24
CA ILE A 384 9.30 1.29 19.87
C ILE A 384 8.25 1.82 18.88
N ALA A 385 6.98 1.40 19.03
CA ALA A 385 5.89 1.86 18.16
C ALA A 385 5.77 3.39 18.11
N ARG A 386 5.76 4.05 19.27
CA ARG A 386 5.63 5.51 19.38
C ARG A 386 6.82 6.26 18.80
N LYS A 387 8.04 5.78 19.06
CA LYS A 387 9.27 6.45 18.64
C LYS A 387 9.57 6.25 17.15
N CYS A 388 9.31 5.06 16.62
CA CYS A 388 9.76 4.65 15.30
C CYS A 388 8.66 4.70 14.22
N PHE A 389 7.39 4.68 14.60
CA PHE A 389 6.28 4.64 13.65
C PHE A 389 5.19 5.68 13.98
N PRO A 390 5.55 6.98 14.07
CA PRO A 390 4.57 8.04 14.27
C PRO A 390 3.50 8.04 13.16
N GLY A 391 2.26 8.35 13.54
CA GLY A 391 1.11 8.34 12.62
C GLY A 391 0.46 6.98 12.42
N PHE A 392 1.04 5.90 12.94
CA PHE A 392 0.42 4.57 12.94
C PHE A 392 -0.24 4.25 14.29
N ASN A 393 -1.17 3.29 14.29
CA ASN A 393 -1.77 2.83 15.54
C ASN A 393 -0.72 2.10 16.39
N GLU A 394 -0.37 2.70 17.54
CA GLU A 394 0.70 2.19 18.40
C GLU A 394 0.49 0.74 18.86
N TYR A 395 -0.75 0.36 19.15
CA TYR A 395 -1.09 -0.99 19.56
C TYR A 395 -0.96 -1.99 18.43
N ASP A 396 -1.32 -1.60 17.20
CA ASP A 396 -1.17 -2.50 16.06
C ASP A 396 0.31 -2.78 15.79
N VAL A 397 1.16 -1.75 15.84
CA VAL A 397 2.61 -1.91 15.69
C VAL A 397 3.20 -2.74 16.83
N ALA A 398 2.78 -2.50 18.07
CA ALA A 398 3.20 -3.31 19.21
C ALA A 398 2.78 -4.78 19.04
N CYS A 399 1.57 -5.06 18.55
CA CYS A 399 1.13 -6.41 18.22
C CYS A 399 1.99 -7.07 17.13
N ILE A 400 2.40 -6.32 16.09
CA ILE A 400 3.33 -6.82 15.06
C ILE A 400 4.65 -7.25 15.69
N LEU A 401 5.24 -6.38 16.52
CA LEU A 401 6.50 -6.65 17.19
C LEU A 401 6.38 -7.88 18.10
N LEU A 402 5.37 -7.90 18.97
CA LEU A 402 5.17 -8.97 19.95
C LEU A 402 4.87 -10.33 19.30
N ALA A 403 4.23 -10.35 18.13
CA ALA A 403 3.85 -11.57 17.40
C ALA A 403 5.04 -12.37 16.84
N PHE A 404 6.25 -11.82 16.85
CA PHE A 404 7.46 -12.59 16.50
C PHE A 404 7.64 -13.83 17.37
N LYS A 405 7.25 -13.76 18.65
CA LYS A 405 7.25 -14.88 19.59
C LYS A 405 5.85 -15.44 19.80
N HIS A 406 5.76 -16.75 19.98
CA HIS A 406 4.54 -17.36 20.49
C HIS A 406 4.42 -17.01 21.96
N ARG A 407 3.51 -16.10 22.30
CA ARG A 407 3.35 -15.60 23.67
C ARG A 407 2.14 -16.24 24.33
N GLU A 408 2.29 -16.60 25.60
CA GLU A 408 1.19 -17.09 26.44
C GLU A 408 0.10 -16.01 26.56
N LEU A 409 -1.16 -16.41 26.40
CA LEU A 409 -2.32 -15.52 26.47
C LEU A 409 -2.91 -15.48 27.87
N SER A 410 -3.60 -14.39 28.20
CA SER A 410 -4.31 -14.22 29.48
C SER A 410 -5.29 -15.37 29.72
N ASP A 411 -5.45 -15.76 30.99
CA ASP A 411 -6.31 -16.89 31.36
C ASP A 411 -7.76 -16.65 30.90
N GLY A 412 -8.37 -17.67 30.29
CA GLY A 412 -9.73 -17.59 29.73
C GLY A 412 -9.84 -16.92 28.36
N LEU A 413 -8.72 -16.45 27.79
CA LEU A 413 -8.70 -15.91 26.44
C LEU A 413 -8.56 -17.05 25.41
N GLU A 414 -9.59 -17.22 24.58
CA GLU A 414 -9.52 -18.12 23.43
C GLU A 414 -9.24 -17.32 22.16
N LEU A 415 -8.29 -17.81 21.35
CA LEU A 415 -8.05 -17.27 20.03
C LEU A 415 -9.26 -17.53 19.13
N THR A 416 -9.49 -16.61 18.18
CA THR A 416 -10.56 -16.76 17.20
C THR A 416 -10.45 -18.08 16.43
N THR A 417 -11.58 -18.75 16.25
CA THR A 417 -11.72 -19.93 15.37
C THR A 417 -11.96 -19.53 13.91
N ASN A 418 -12.01 -18.23 13.62
CA ASN A 418 -12.21 -17.72 12.27
C ASN A 418 -11.10 -18.24 11.34
N ARG A 419 -11.47 -18.50 10.08
CA ARG A 419 -10.49 -18.86 9.06
C ARG A 419 -9.61 -17.66 8.78
N ALA A 420 -8.29 -17.82 9.01
CA ALA A 420 -7.31 -16.78 8.71
C ALA A 420 -7.42 -16.29 7.25
N PRO A 421 -7.34 -14.97 7.00
CA PRO A 421 -7.30 -14.43 5.65
C PRO A 421 -6.07 -14.97 4.92
N SER A 422 -6.14 -14.97 3.59
CA SER A 422 -5.07 -15.58 2.77
C SER A 422 -3.71 -14.96 3.05
N TRP A 423 -3.62 -13.67 3.37
CA TRP A 423 -2.35 -13.02 3.71
C TRP A 423 -1.74 -13.50 5.04
N ALA A 424 -2.57 -13.97 5.98
CA ALA A 424 -2.14 -14.39 7.33
C ALA A 424 -1.95 -15.90 7.49
N ASN A 425 -2.13 -16.70 6.42
CA ASN A 425 -2.23 -18.16 6.54
C ASN A 425 -0.91 -18.93 6.36
N LYS A 426 0.19 -18.26 5.96
CA LYS A 426 1.46 -18.93 5.65
C LYS A 426 2.53 -18.74 6.72
N LEU A 427 2.81 -17.50 7.11
CA LEU A 427 3.84 -17.19 8.10
C LEU A 427 3.22 -17.18 9.49
N VAL A 428 3.84 -17.92 10.43
CA VAL A 428 3.29 -18.15 11.76
C VAL A 428 3.18 -16.86 12.57
N GLU A 429 4.17 -15.97 12.48
CA GLU A 429 4.18 -14.66 13.13
C GLU A 429 3.08 -13.74 12.56
N VAL A 430 2.81 -13.82 11.26
CA VAL A 430 1.73 -13.05 10.61
C VAL A 430 0.36 -13.60 11.02
N ASN A 431 0.25 -14.92 11.18
CA ASN A 431 -0.95 -15.56 11.69
C ASN A 431 -1.26 -15.13 13.12
N ARG A 432 -0.25 -15.18 14.02
CA ARG A 432 -0.38 -14.71 15.41
C ARG A 432 -0.82 -13.25 15.46
N TYR A 433 -0.15 -12.38 14.70
CA TYR A 433 -0.52 -10.97 14.61
C TYR A 433 -2.00 -10.80 14.21
N TRP A 434 -2.44 -11.49 13.16
CA TRP A 434 -3.84 -11.45 12.74
C TRP A 434 -4.80 -11.93 13.84
N GLN A 435 -4.49 -13.05 14.49
CA GLN A 435 -5.30 -13.59 15.59
C GLN A 435 -5.42 -12.59 16.74
N ILE A 436 -4.31 -11.96 17.14
CA ILE A 436 -4.28 -10.95 18.21
C ILE A 436 -5.14 -9.74 17.84
N LEU A 437 -5.06 -9.25 16.60
CA LEU A 437 -5.91 -8.15 16.16
C LEU A 437 -7.39 -8.50 16.20
N GLU A 438 -7.76 -9.70 15.75
CA GLU A 438 -9.15 -10.14 15.73
C GLU A 438 -9.68 -10.34 17.15
N THR A 439 -8.90 -10.94 18.04
CA THR A 439 -9.23 -11.06 19.47
C THR A 439 -9.38 -9.68 20.11
N ARG A 440 -8.48 -8.73 19.83
CA ARG A 440 -8.59 -7.35 20.35
C ARG A 440 -9.85 -6.65 19.84
N ARG A 441 -10.21 -6.85 18.58
CA ARG A 441 -11.43 -6.29 17.98
C ARG A 441 -12.67 -6.83 18.69
N HIS A 442 -12.76 -8.14 18.88
CA HIS A 442 -13.86 -8.78 19.61
C HIS A 442 -13.95 -8.30 21.06
N LEU A 443 -12.84 -8.30 21.80
CA LEU A 443 -12.83 -7.81 23.18
C LEU A 443 -13.27 -6.36 23.30
N ARG A 444 -12.88 -5.50 22.34
CA ARG A 444 -13.31 -4.10 22.33
C ARG A 444 -14.82 -3.98 22.09
N GLU A 445 -15.35 -4.79 21.18
CA GLU A 445 -16.79 -4.85 20.89
C GLU A 445 -17.59 -5.38 22.09
N ASP A 446 -17.11 -6.44 22.74
CA ASP A 446 -17.78 -7.12 23.85
C ASP A 446 -17.70 -6.34 25.17
N LEU A 447 -16.53 -5.79 25.50
CA LEU A 447 -16.32 -5.07 26.76
C LEU A 447 -16.78 -3.62 26.71
N GLY A 448 -16.99 -3.06 25.52
CA GLY A 448 -17.32 -1.64 25.34
C GLY A 448 -16.26 -0.67 25.87
N ARG A 449 -15.02 -1.14 26.11
CA ARG A 449 -13.89 -0.35 26.61
C ARG A 449 -12.62 -0.61 25.81
N GLU A 450 -11.59 0.20 26.08
CA GLU A 450 -10.26 -0.02 25.52
C GLU A 450 -9.62 -1.29 26.07
N VAL A 451 -8.98 -2.05 25.18
CA VAL A 451 -8.33 -3.34 25.43
C VAL A 451 -6.83 -3.10 25.56
N TYR A 452 -6.26 -3.49 26.70
CA TYR A 452 -4.85 -3.30 27.03
C TYR A 452 -4.08 -4.61 26.84
N LEU A 453 -3.01 -4.58 26.03
CA LEU A 453 -2.23 -5.79 25.70
C LEU A 453 -1.70 -6.53 26.94
N GLN A 454 -1.28 -5.80 27.98
CA GLN A 454 -0.68 -6.35 29.19
C GLN A 454 -1.69 -6.98 30.18
N HIS A 455 -2.98 -6.66 30.02
CA HIS A 455 -4.03 -7.11 30.95
C HIS A 455 -4.98 -8.09 30.28
N ASP A 456 -5.45 -7.72 29.09
CA ASP A 456 -6.57 -8.39 28.44
C ASP A 456 -6.11 -9.41 27.39
N ILE A 457 -4.85 -9.38 26.94
CA ILE A 457 -4.34 -10.24 25.84
C ILE A 457 -3.23 -11.18 26.29
N TYR A 458 -2.11 -10.66 26.78
CA TYR A 458 -0.95 -11.47 27.11
C TYR A 458 -0.88 -11.75 28.61
N LYS A 459 -0.51 -12.98 28.94
CA LYS A 459 -0.18 -13.36 30.31
C LYS A 459 1.22 -12.88 30.66
N VAL A 460 1.29 -12.01 31.67
CA VAL A 460 2.52 -11.34 32.09
C VAL A 460 3.01 -11.91 33.40
N THR A 461 4.26 -12.36 33.42
CA THR A 461 4.90 -12.90 34.64
C THR A 461 5.11 -11.78 35.67
N GLY A 462 4.83 -12.06 36.95
CA GLY A 462 5.07 -11.10 38.05
C GLY A 462 3.83 -10.41 38.62
N ARG A 463 2.68 -10.50 37.93
CA ARG A 463 1.41 -10.02 38.49
C ARG A 463 0.71 -11.09 39.33
N SER A 464 0.62 -10.83 40.63
CA SER A 464 -0.44 -11.37 41.47
C SER A 464 -1.80 -11.05 40.83
N SER A 465 -2.73 -12.01 40.81
CA SER A 465 -4.10 -11.81 40.32
C SER A 465 -4.68 -10.49 40.82
N PRO A 466 -5.51 -9.78 40.02
CA PRO A 466 -6.20 -8.60 40.51
C PRO A 466 -7.24 -9.04 41.53
N GLU A 467 -6.85 -9.09 42.80
CA GLU A 467 -7.82 -8.95 43.88
C GLU A 467 -8.46 -7.57 43.69
N LEU A 468 -9.78 -7.59 43.50
CA LEU A 468 -10.72 -6.48 43.56
C LEU A 468 -10.20 -5.30 44.41
N VAL A 469 -9.52 -4.35 43.76
CA VAL A 469 -9.37 -3.00 44.33
C VAL A 469 -10.69 -2.30 44.07
N THR A 470 -11.65 -2.57 44.96
CA THR A 470 -12.79 -1.69 45.18
C THR A 470 -12.26 -0.30 45.49
N PHE A 471 -12.47 0.64 44.58
CA PHE A 471 -12.38 2.07 44.86
C PHE A 471 -13.38 2.40 45.98
N LEU A 472 -12.88 2.51 47.20
CA LEU A 472 -13.47 3.36 48.23
C LEU A 472 -12.86 4.74 48.02
N ASP A 473 -13.53 5.57 47.22
CA ASP A 473 -13.40 7.02 47.34
C ASP A 473 -14.18 7.43 48.59
N ASP A 474 -13.46 7.66 49.68
CA ASP A 474 -13.96 8.38 50.86
C ASP A 474 -12.75 8.95 51.65
N TYR A 475 -12.75 10.28 51.83
CA TYR A 475 -11.83 11.14 52.63
C TYR A 475 -10.43 11.38 52.04
N VAL A 476 -9.94 12.61 51.77
CA VAL A 476 -10.13 13.97 52.34
C VAL A 476 -9.97 15.03 51.25
#